data_AF-A0A086N8C5-F1
#
_entry.id   AF-A0A086N8C5-F1
#
_cell.length_a   1.000
_cell.length_b   1.000
_cell.length_c   1.000
_cell.angle_alpha   90.00
_cell.angle_beta   90.00
_cell.angle_gamma   90.00
#
_symmetry.space_group_name_H-M   'P 1'
#
loop_
_entity.id
_entity.type
_entity.pdbx_description
1 polymer ?
#
loop_
_entity_poly.entity_id
_entity_poly.type
_entity_poly.pdbx_seq_one_letter_code
_entity_poly.pdbx_strand_id
1 'polypeptide(L)'
;MTTAAPGYLGVHAHFVTDSYVRRARAAGHELPDGVPAWPTWSAAAHLELMDRCGVETSILSISSPGIHFGLLPGHPLRRRRRSPPAGP
;
A
#
# COMPACT_ATOMS: atom_id res chain seq x y z
N MET A 1 -17.15 -34.24 14.92
CA MET A 1 -16.86 -32.88 14.44
C MET A 1 -15.35 -32.76 14.34
N THR A 2 -14.81 -32.72 13.13
CA THR A 2 -13.38 -32.47 12.93
C THR A 2 -13.20 -30.96 12.94
N THR A 3 -12.48 -30.44 13.92
CA THR A 3 -12.13 -29.02 13.95
C THR A 3 -11.17 -28.77 12.79
N ALA A 4 -11.55 -27.89 11.86
CA ALA A 4 -10.63 -27.45 10.81
C ALA A 4 -9.41 -26.79 11.47
N ALA A 5 -8.22 -26.97 10.87
CA ALA A 5 -7.04 -26.24 11.31
C ALA A 5 -7.33 -24.72 11.24
N PRO A 6 -6.92 -23.91 12.24
CA PRO A 6 -7.16 -22.48 12.21
C PRO A 6 -6.43 -21.84 11.02
N GLY A 7 -7.11 -20.97 10.26
CA GLY A 7 -6.53 -20.30 9.10
C GLY A 7 -5.58 -19.16 9.45
N TYR A 8 -4.78 -18.71 8.48
CA TYR A 8 -3.82 -17.63 8.71
C TYR A 8 -4.50 -16.25 8.66
N LEU A 9 -4.12 -15.38 9.61
CA LEU A 9 -4.49 -13.96 9.63
C LEU A 9 -3.34 -13.11 9.06
N GLY A 10 -3.56 -12.51 7.89
CA GLY A 10 -2.62 -11.58 7.27
C GLY A 10 -2.81 -10.16 7.80
N VAL A 11 -1.86 -9.65 8.59
CA VAL A 11 -1.94 -8.30 9.19
C VAL A 11 -1.16 -7.22 8.43
N HIS A 12 -0.47 -7.61 7.36
CA HIS A 12 0.38 -6.71 6.58
C HIS A 12 0.11 -6.89 5.09
N ALA A 13 -0.92 -6.20 4.60
CA ALA A 13 -1.20 -6.07 3.17
C ALA A 13 -1.66 -4.65 2.88
N HIS A 14 -1.23 -4.13 1.73
CA HIS A 14 -1.62 -2.81 1.27
C HIS A 14 -2.58 -2.90 0.09
N PHE A 15 -3.56 -1.98 0.07
CA PHE A 15 -4.42 -1.78 -1.08
C PHE A 15 -4.31 -0.35 -1.58
N VAL A 16 -4.57 -0.17 -2.88
CA VAL A 16 -4.67 1.15 -3.49
C VAL A 16 -5.93 1.20 -4.35
N THR A 17 -6.49 2.40 -4.47
CA THR A 17 -7.63 2.66 -5.36
C THR A 17 -7.22 3.69 -6.40
N ASP A 18 -7.89 3.70 -7.54
CA ASP A 18 -7.63 4.70 -8.59
C ASP A 18 -7.81 6.13 -8.08
N SER A 19 -8.79 6.36 -7.20
CA SER A 19 -9.02 7.66 -6.55
C SER A 19 -7.85 8.06 -5.66
N TYR A 20 -7.31 7.11 -4.87
CA TYR A 20 -6.14 7.35 -4.03
C TYR A 20 -4.90 7.68 -4.87
N VAL A 21 -4.60 6.87 -5.89
CA VAL A 21 -3.45 7.07 -6.79
C VAL A 21 -3.54 8.41 -7.50
N ARG A 22 -4.72 8.78 -8.01
CA ARG A 22 -4.95 10.10 -8.63
C ARG A 22 -4.67 11.26 -7.67
N ARG A 23 -5.14 11.17 -6.43
CA ARG A 23 -4.92 12.23 -5.42
C ARG A 23 -3.46 12.31 -5.00
N ALA A 24 -2.80 11.17 -4.82
CA ALA A 24 -1.39 11.11 -4.50
C ALA A 24 -0.53 11.75 -5.60
N ARG A 25 -0.80 11.40 -6.87
CA ARG A 25 -0.15 12.01 -8.05
C ARG A 25 -0.40 13.52 -8.15
N ALA A 26 -1.65 13.95 -7.97
CA ALA A 26 -2.00 15.38 -7.97
C ALA A 26 -1.26 16.19 -6.90
N ALA A 27 -0.84 15.54 -5.80
CA ALA A 27 -0.03 16.13 -4.74
C ALA A 27 1.49 15.97 -4.95
N GLY A 28 1.94 15.46 -6.09
CA GLY A 28 3.35 15.29 -6.44
C GLY A 28 4.00 13.99 -5.97
N HIS A 29 3.21 13.02 -5.47
CA HIS A 29 3.69 11.67 -5.15
C HIS A 29 3.60 10.76 -6.38
N GLU A 30 4.55 10.92 -7.30
CA GLU A 30 4.60 10.13 -8.54
C GLU A 30 5.07 8.68 -8.32
N LEU A 31 5.96 8.48 -7.34
CA LEU A 31 6.58 7.19 -7.04
C LEU A 31 6.24 6.79 -5.59
N PRO A 32 5.54 5.67 -5.36
CA PRO A 32 5.45 5.07 -4.04
C PRO A 32 6.83 4.54 -3.63
N ASP A 33 7.19 4.69 -2.36
CA ASP A 33 8.35 4.12 -1.65
C ASP A 33 9.28 3.18 -2.44
N GLY A 34 10.10 3.74 -3.33
CA GLY A 34 11.16 3.00 -4.05
C GLY A 34 10.68 2.03 -5.13
N VAL A 35 9.37 1.96 -5.43
CA VAL A 35 8.83 1.19 -6.55
C VAL A 35 8.65 2.09 -7.79
N PRO A 36 8.86 1.56 -9.01
CA PRO A 36 8.90 2.37 -10.24
C PRO A 36 7.54 2.96 -10.63
N ALA A 37 6.44 2.43 -10.09
CA ALA A 37 5.09 2.91 -10.35
C ALA A 37 4.16 2.56 -9.18
N TRP A 38 3.04 3.28 -9.10
CA TRP A 38 1.90 2.86 -8.28
C TRP A 38 1.43 1.47 -8.70
N PRO A 39 1.29 0.52 -7.76
CA PRO A 39 0.78 -0.80 -8.08
C PRO A 39 -0.67 -0.71 -8.55
N THR A 40 -1.08 -1.64 -9.40
CA THR A 40 -2.50 -1.93 -9.59
C THR A 40 -2.97 -2.84 -8.45
N TRP A 41 -4.23 -2.70 -8.06
CA TRP A 41 -4.82 -3.56 -7.04
C TRP A 41 -6.27 -3.86 -7.40
N SER A 42 -6.69 -5.11 -7.17
CA SER A 42 -8.08 -5.52 -7.24
C SER A 42 -8.40 -6.48 -6.10
N ALA A 43 -9.64 -6.42 -5.59
CA ALA A 43 -10.08 -7.33 -4.55
C ALA A 43 -10.03 -8.80 -5.01
N ALA A 44 -10.36 -9.06 -6.28
CA ALA A 44 -10.32 -10.41 -6.86
C ALA A 44 -8.90 -10.99 -6.84
N ALA A 45 -7.90 -10.25 -7.32
CA ALA A 45 -6.51 -10.71 -7.30
C ALA A 45 -5.98 -10.91 -5.87
N HIS A 46 -6.44 -10.09 -4.91
CA HIS A 46 -6.10 -10.25 -3.50
C HIS A 46 -6.71 -11.51 -2.89
N LEU A 47 -7.97 -11.83 -3.20
CA LEU A 47 -8.63 -13.07 -2.78
C LEU A 47 -7.94 -14.31 -3.37
N GLU A 48 -7.60 -14.28 -4.65
CA GLU A 48 -6.84 -15.38 -5.27
C GLU A 48 -5.46 -15.58 -4.61
N LEU A 49 -4.81 -14.49 -4.18
CA LEU A 49 -3.56 -14.57 -3.42
C LEU A 49 -3.79 -15.18 -2.03
N MET A 50 -4.85 -14.76 -1.34
CA MET A 50 -5.24 -15.31 -0.04
C MET A 50 -5.46 -16.83 -0.13
N ASP A 51 -6.18 -17.29 -1.15
CA ASP A 51 -6.43 -18.73 -1.39
C ASP A 51 -5.13 -19.50 -1.62
N ARG A 52 -4.21 -18.98 -2.46
CA ARG A 52 -2.92 -19.62 -2.72
C ARG A 52 -2.01 -19.68 -1.50
N CYS A 53 -2.13 -18.72 -0.59
CA CYS A 53 -1.30 -18.61 0.61
C CYS A 53 -1.94 -19.22 1.86
N GLY A 54 -3.19 -19.70 1.78
CA GLY A 54 -3.94 -20.21 2.94
C GLY A 54 -4.32 -19.12 3.96
N VAL A 55 -4.40 -17.86 3.51
CA VAL A 55 -4.80 -16.72 4.36
C VAL A 55 -6.32 -16.67 4.42
N GLU A 56 -6.89 -16.91 5.59
CA GLU A 56 -8.35 -16.89 5.79
C GLU A 56 -8.89 -15.45 5.89
N THR A 57 -8.13 -14.56 6.53
CA THR A 57 -8.54 -13.16 6.71
C THR A 57 -7.34 -12.24 6.52
N SER A 58 -7.55 -11.11 5.85
CA SER A 58 -6.51 -10.09 5.65
C SER A 58 -7.01 -8.73 6.14
N ILE A 59 -6.22 -8.09 7.02
CA ILE A 59 -6.42 -6.72 7.45
C ILE A 59 -5.63 -5.83 6.50
N LEU A 60 -6.37 -5.05 5.70
CA LEU A 60 -5.79 -4.16 4.69
C LEU A 60 -5.46 -2.79 5.28
N SER A 61 -4.36 -2.20 4.82
CA SER A 61 -3.90 -0.88 5.24
C SER A 61 -3.50 -0.01 4.04
N ILE A 62 -3.53 1.31 4.20
CA ILE A 62 -3.04 2.24 3.17
C ILE A 62 -1.51 2.26 3.21
N SER A 63 -0.88 2.12 2.04
CA SER A 63 0.57 2.20 1.92
C SER A 63 1.09 3.61 2.25
N SER A 64 2.40 3.73 2.45
CA SER A 64 3.06 5.04 2.39
C SER A 64 2.70 5.77 1.07
N PRO A 65 2.54 7.12 1.08
CA PRO A 65 2.80 8.05 2.19
C PRO A 65 1.63 8.23 3.18
N GLY A 66 0.63 7.34 3.16
CA GLY A 66 -0.60 7.53 3.93
C GLY A 66 -1.58 8.44 3.18
N ILE A 67 -2.46 9.12 3.91
CA ILE A 67 -3.54 9.96 3.36
C ILE A 67 -3.29 11.47 3.45
N HIS A 68 -2.21 11.87 4.13
CA HIS A 68 -1.88 13.28 4.34
C HIS A 68 -0.94 13.77 3.24
N PHE A 69 -1.52 14.28 2.15
CA PHE A 69 -0.76 14.76 1.00
C PHE A 69 -0.34 16.24 1.06
N GLY A 70 -0.34 16.87 2.24
CA GLY A 70 0.14 18.25 2.41
C GLY A 70 -0.72 19.34 1.74
N LEU A 71 -1.99 19.07 1.43
CA LEU A 71 -2.91 20.03 0.80
C LEU A 71 -3.45 21.12 1.75
N LEU A 72 -2.63 21.59 2.70
CA LEU A 72 -2.93 22.78 3.50
C LEU A 72 -2.16 23.96 2.90
N PRO A 73 -2.82 25.10 2.63
CA PRO A 73 -2.11 26.32 2.21
C PRO A 73 -0.99 26.65 3.21
N GLY A 74 0.24 26.80 2.71
CA GLY A 74 1.38 27.25 3.51
C GLY A 74 2.25 26.17 4.17
N HIS A 75 1.95 24.86 4.02
CA HIS A 75 2.86 23.82 4.50
C HIS A 75 3.62 23.19 3.33
N PRO A 76 4.91 23.51 3.12
CA PRO A 76 5.68 22.89 2.05
C PRO A 76 5.74 21.38 2.26
N LEU A 77 5.65 20.64 1.15
CA LEU A 77 5.85 19.19 1.10
C LEU A 77 7.12 18.85 1.87
N ARG A 78 6.99 18.11 2.99
CA ARG A 78 8.15 17.49 3.64
C ARG A 78 8.60 16.36 2.72
N ARG A 79 9.39 16.70 1.69
CA ARG A 79 10.11 15.72 0.87
C ARG A 79 10.84 14.82 1.84
N ARG A 80 10.44 13.54 1.92
CA ARG A 80 11.26 12.53 2.57
C ARG A 80 12.64 12.66 1.92
N ARG A 81 13.66 12.95 2.72
CA ARG A 81 15.06 12.89 2.25
C ARG A 81 15.18 11.55 1.55
N ARG A 82 15.54 11.56 0.25
CA ARG A 82 16.01 10.34 -0.40
C ARG A 82 17.14 9.83 0.49
N SER A 83 17.01 8.60 0.99
CA SER A 83 18.19 7.92 1.52
C SER A 83 19.25 7.98 0.41
N PRO A 84 20.50 8.38 0.71
CA PRO A 84 21.54 8.32 -0.30
C PRO A 84 21.58 6.89 -0.86
N PRO A 85 21.85 6.70 -2.16
CA PRO A 85 22.09 5.37 -2.68
C PRO A 85 23.18 4.73 -1.81
N ALA A 86 22.99 3.48 -1.41
CA ALA A 86 24.07 2.72 -0.79
C ALA A 86 25.26 2.79 -1.75
N GLY A 87 26.38 3.34 -1.27
CA GLY A 87 27.63 3.41 -2.02
C GLY A 87 28.15 2.00 -2.33
N PRO A 88 29.19 1.90 -3.19
CA PRO A 88 29.67 0.64 -3.75
C PRO A 88 30.04 -0.40 -2.68
#